data_AF-X1IGG1-F1
#
_entry.id   AF-X1IGG1-F1
#
_cell.length_a   1.000
_cell.length_b   1.000
_cell.length_c   1.000
_cell.angle_alpha   90.00
_cell.angle_beta   90.00
_cell.angle_gamma   90.00
#
_symmetry.space_group_name_H-M   'P 1'
#
loop_
_entity.id
_entity.type
_entity.pdbx_description
1 polymer ?
#
loop_
_entity_poly.entity_id
_entity_poly.type
_entity_poly.pdbx_seq_one_letter_code
_entity_poly.pdbx_strand_id
1 'polypeptide(L)' 'MRTEQAVREFIASRISSDLSPRTIEWYEGRLRPFAKCCPTLPRRPEPIETFLTTVQGS' A
#
# COMPACT_ATOMS: atom_id res chain seq x y z
N MET A 1 -10.99 -7.43 6.02
CA MET A 1 -10.81 -6.11 5.37
C MET A 1 -10.19 -6.33 4.00
N ARG A 2 -10.70 -5.65 2.96
CA ARG A 2 -10.06 -5.65 1.64
C ARG A 2 -8.82 -4.77 1.69
N THR A 3 -7.72 -5.19 1.08
CA THR A 3 -6.47 -4.42 1.13
C THR A 3 -6.63 -3.06 0.47
N GLU A 4 -7.38 -2.98 -0.63
CA GLU A 4 -7.70 -1.72 -1.31
C GLU A 4 -8.46 -0.74 -0.41
N GLN A 5 -9.36 -1.23 0.43
CA GLN A 5 -10.06 -0.41 1.42
C GLN A 5 -9.07 0.15 2.45
N ALA A 6 -8.20 -0.71 3.00
CA ALA A 6 -7.19 -0.28 3.96
C ALA A 6 -6.21 0.75 3.38
N VAL A 7 -5.81 0.57 2.12
CA VAL A 7 -4.94 1.53 1.41
C VAL A 7 -5.66 2.87 1.24
N ARG A 8 -6.94 2.88 0.84
CA ARG A 8 -7.71 4.14 0.74
C ARG A 8 -7.81 4.87 2.07
N GLU A 9 -8.16 4.15 3.13
CA GLU A 9 -8.29 4.73 4.49
C GLU A 9 -6.95 5.27 4.98
N PHE A 10 -5.85 4.56 4.72
CA PHE A 10 -4.50 5.02 5.02
C PHE A 10 -4.16 6.32 4.27
N ILE A 11 -4.36 6.36 2.95
CA ILE A 11 -4.07 7.54 2.14
C ILE A 11 -4.91 8.74 2.57
N ALA A 12 -6.21 8.54 2.82
CA ALA A 12 -7.09 9.60 3.34
C ALA A 12 -6.59 10.13 4.69
N SER A 13 -6.16 9.25 5.59
CA SER A 13 -5.52 9.65 6.85
C SER A 13 -4.26 10.49 6.60
N ARG A 14 -3.38 10.07 5.68
CA ARG A 14 -2.15 10.82 5.36
C ARG A 14 -2.45 12.22 4.79
N ILE A 15 -3.45 12.34 3.91
CA ILE A 15 -3.91 13.63 3.36
C ILE A 15 -4.45 14.53 4.48
N SER A 16 -5.26 13.98 5.40
CA SER A 16 -5.79 14.74 6.54
C SER A 16 -4.71 15.21 7.53
N SER A 17 -3.52 14.61 7.50
CA SER A 17 -2.35 15.00 8.30
C SER A 17 -1.41 15.99 7.60
N ASP A 18 -1.86 16.62 6.50
CA ASP A 18 -1.10 17.64 5.75
C ASP A 18 0.25 17.14 5.19
N LEU A 19 0.33 15.85 4.84
CA LEU A 19 1.51 15.32 4.14
C LEU A 19 1.60 15.87 2.72
N SER A 20 2.83 16.10 2.25
CA SER A 20 3.06 16.66 0.93
C SER A 20 2.45 15.79 -0.17
N PRO A 21 1.91 16.38 -1.26
CA PRO A 21 1.36 15.62 -2.39
C PRO A 21 2.34 14.58 -2.96
N ARG A 22 3.63 14.93 -3.03
CA ARG A 22 4.70 14.02 -3.48
C ARG A 22 4.83 12.79 -2.58
N THR A 23 4.66 12.95 -1.27
CA THR A 23 4.68 11.84 -0.33
C THR A 23 3.45 10.95 -0.49
N ILE A 24 2.27 11.55 -0.74
CA ILE A 24 1.04 10.79 -1.02
C ILE A 24 1.20 9.97 -2.30
N GLU A 25 1.66 10.57 -3.39
CA GLU A 25 1.92 9.88 -4.66
C GLU A 25 2.91 8.71 -4.48
N TRP A 26 3.96 8.90 -3.68
CA TRP A 26 4.91 7.84 -3.35
C TRP A 26 4.23 6.66 -2.64
N TYR A 27 3.38 6.94 -1.64
CA TYR A 27 2.62 5.89 -0.96
C TYR A 27 1.65 5.18 -1.91
N GLU A 28 0.92 5.91 -2.74
CA GLU A 28 0.00 5.32 -3.70
C GLU A 28 0.72 4.41 -4.71
N GLY A 29 1.88 4.86 -5.22
CA GLY A 29 2.70 4.12 -6.15
C GLY A 29 3.19 2.79 -5.58
N ARG A 30 3.45 2.70 -4.27
CA ARG A 30 3.90 1.46 -3.60
C ARG A 30 2.75 0.57 -3.14
N LEU A 31 1.68 1.16 -2.61
CA LEU A 31 0.60 0.42 -1.94
C LEU A 31 -0.49 -0.08 -2.91
N ARG A 32 -0.74 0.63 -4.03
CA ARG A 32 -1.72 0.16 -5.03
C ARG A 32 -1.30 -1.16 -5.69
N PRO A 33 -0.03 -1.37 -6.09
CA PRO A 33 0.43 -2.68 -6.58
C PRO A 33 0.27 -3.79 -5.54
N PHE A 34 0.55 -3.50 -4.26
CA PHE A 34 0.35 -4.46 -3.18
C PHE A 34 -1.12 -4.89 -3.06
N ALA A 35 -2.06 -3.94 -3.12
CA ALA A 35 -3.49 -4.25 -3.06
C ALA A 35 -3.98 -5.12 -4.23
N LYS A 36 -3.35 -5.02 -5.40
CA LYS A 36 -3.62 -5.90 -6.55
C LYS A 36 -3.09 -7.32 -6.33
N CYS A 37 -1.88 -7.44 -5.76
CA CYS A 37 -1.25 -8.74 -5.48
C CYS A 37 -1.93 -9.46 -4.30
N CYS A 38 -2.33 -8.71 -3.28
CA CYS A 38 -2.99 -9.20 -2.07
C CYS A 38 -4.36 -8.51 -1.91
N PRO A 39 -5.44 -9.01 -2.53
CA PRO A 39 -6.77 -8.36 -2.49
C PRO A 39 -7.42 -8.38 -1.10
N THR A 40 -7.06 -9.35 -0.26
CA THR A 40 -7.39 -9.41 1.16
C THR A 40 -6.12 -9.22 1.98
N LEU A 41 -6.24 -8.50 3.10
CA LEU A 41 -5.09 -8.24 3.96
C LEU A 41 -4.52 -9.57 4.47
N PRO A 42 -3.25 -9.87 4.18
CA PRO A 42 -2.65 -11.13 4.58
C PRO A 42 -2.53 -11.16 6.11
N ARG A 43 -2.87 -12.31 6.69
CA ARG A 43 -2.71 -12.58 8.14
C ARG A 43 -1.36 -13.21 8.48
N ARG A 44 -0.59 -13.55 7.46
CA ARG A 44 0.72 -14.18 7.55
C ARG A 44 1.71 -13.39 6.69
N PRO A 45 3.02 -13.48 6.95
CA PRO A 45 4.02 -12.65 6.28
C PRO A 45 4.33 -13.08 4.84
N GLU A 46 4.14 -14.35 4.48
CA GLU A 46 4.61 -14.92 3.20
C GLU A 46 4.03 -14.19 1.95
N PRO A 47 2.76 -13.76 1.92
CA PRO A 47 2.24 -12.96 0.81
C PRO A 47 2.90 -11.58 0.68
N ILE A 48 3.33 -10.99 1.81
CA ILE A 48 4.05 -9.71 1.83
C ILE A 48 5.46 -9.94 1.28
N GLU A 49 6.16 -10.96 1.74
CA GLU A 49 7.50 -11.33 1.27
C GLU A 49 7.50 -11.60 -0.24
N THR A 50 6.53 -12.38 -0.71
CA THR A 50 6.34 -12.68 -2.13
C THR A 50 6.17 -11.40 -2.94
N PHE A 51 5.30 -10.48 -2.49
CA PHE A 51 5.14 -9.19 -3.15
C PHE A 51 6.45 -8.39 -3.19
N LEU A 52 7.19 -8.34 -2.07
CA LEU A 52 8.44 -7.60 -1.98
C LEU A 52 9.51 -8.11 -2.96
N THR A 53 9.52 -9.40 -3.32
CA THR A 53 10.42 -9.92 -4.38
C THR A 53 10.17 -9.30 -5.76
N THR A 54 8.95 -8.79 -6.02
CA THR A 54 8.57 -8.15 -7.28
C THR A 54 8.89 -6.67 -7.33
N VAL A 55 9.25 -6.07 -6.19
CA VAL A 55 9.52 -4.65 -6.07
C VAL A 55 11.03 -4.43 -6.26
N GLN A 56 11.43 -3.79 -7.37
CA GLN A 56 12.80 -3.31 -7.51
C GLN A 56 13.03 -2.15 -6.54
N GLY A 57 14.12 -2.24 -5.74
CA GLY A 57 14.58 -1.14 -4.90
C GLY A 57 14.85 0.10 -5.75
N SER A 58 14.41 1.26 -5.28
CA SER A 58 14.64 2.54 -5.94
C SER A 58 15.88 3.22 -5.38
#